data_AF-A0A3M1GSC4-F1
#
_entry.id   AF-A0A3M1GSC4-F1
#
_cell.length_a   1.000
_cell.length_b   1.000
_cell.length_c   1.000
_cell.angle_alpha   90.00
_cell.angle_beta   90.00
_cell.angle_gamma   90.00
#
_symmetry.space_group_name_H-M   'P 1'
#
loop_
_entity.id
_entity.type
_entity.pdbx_description
1 polymer ?
#
loop_
_entity_poly.entity_id
_entity_poly.type
_entity_poly.pdbx_seq_one_letter_code
_entity_poly.pdbx_strand_id
1 'polypeptide(L)'
;MATATTETDQKIRNPERLAWIILWTAFITFCILAVSIPLGTRWYLINATQVQPVSITSVRGAVLIGEPTAELTSSLADGNSTTIQEAVEIATDSTSQAILTFFDDSTLTMYSNTRIVLHRSRIPRFSISSKPAFILVEVKQGRVRATSARSRDTLQFDLQTPHAYIELGRGSFSIETSEELTQVVARLGQAQVTAQGHTITLQPEERSVVLKDTPPSLPLPSARNLLKTSGFTPESLAESWETYTIAPIEGVTATVRVEDFAGRPVLRFKSEGQDNVHTEVGVIQQVEKDVRDFQSLRVFADVRLVYQSLPGGGQLGSEFPIMLHVAYKDTNGNDRDWFHGFYYAPPPENYILYDQPDNSSERIARFIWYPYESVNLLTALGPAKPVYIKSIRIYASGWIYDAMVGNISLLAQE
;
A
#
# COMPACT_ATOMS: atom_id res chain seq x y z
N MET A 1 -34.93 -102.12 -16.48
CA MET A 1 -34.34 -102.04 -17.83
C MET A 1 -34.95 -100.81 -18.48
N ALA A 2 -34.17 -99.73 -18.69
CA ALA A 2 -34.66 -98.34 -18.86
C ALA A 2 -35.52 -97.86 -17.65
N THR A 3 -35.77 -96.58 -17.34
CA THR A 3 -35.48 -95.25 -17.94
C THR A 3 -35.33 -94.27 -16.73
N ALA A 4 -34.91 -93.00 -16.76
CA ALA A 4 -34.59 -92.04 -17.83
C ALA A 4 -33.51 -91.02 -17.37
N THR A 5 -33.42 -89.87 -18.06
CA THR A 5 -32.50 -88.73 -17.87
C THR A 5 -33.22 -87.44 -17.47
N THR A 6 -32.55 -86.58 -16.69
CA THR A 6 -32.65 -85.09 -16.63
C THR A 6 -31.48 -84.67 -15.73
N GLU A 7 -30.39 -84.03 -16.13
CA GLU A 7 -30.14 -82.92 -17.08
C GLU A 7 -30.70 -81.56 -16.64
N THR A 8 -29.89 -80.51 -16.85
CA THR A 8 -29.97 -79.10 -16.37
C THR A 8 -29.71 -78.91 -14.86
N ASP A 9 -28.98 -77.89 -14.40
CA ASP A 9 -28.49 -76.66 -15.06
C ASP A 9 -27.02 -76.36 -14.71
N GLN A 10 -26.09 -76.54 -15.66
CA GLN A 10 -24.71 -76.02 -15.57
C GLN A 10 -24.51 -74.90 -16.59
N LYS A 11 -24.88 -73.70 -16.16
CA LYS A 11 -24.74 -72.41 -16.84
C LYS A 11 -23.38 -72.21 -17.51
N ILE A 12 -23.28 -72.51 -18.81
CA ILE A 12 -22.06 -72.37 -19.60
C ILE A 12 -21.64 -70.89 -19.64
N ARG A 13 -20.57 -70.58 -18.90
CA ARG A 13 -20.06 -69.23 -18.70
C ARG A 13 -19.02 -68.91 -19.78
N ASN A 14 -19.48 -68.48 -20.96
CA ASN A 14 -18.66 -68.23 -22.16
C ASN A 14 -17.34 -67.48 -21.84
N PRO A 15 -16.18 -68.18 -21.82
CA PRO A 15 -14.94 -67.61 -21.31
C PRO A 15 -14.36 -66.55 -22.25
N GLU A 16 -14.58 -66.69 -23.56
CA GLU A 16 -14.15 -65.74 -24.59
C GLU A 16 -14.78 -64.36 -24.41
N ARG A 17 -16.09 -64.30 -24.09
CA ARG A 17 -16.77 -63.02 -23.81
C ARG A 17 -16.21 -62.36 -22.55
N LEU A 18 -15.87 -63.15 -21.53
CA LEU A 18 -15.23 -62.65 -20.32
C LEU A 18 -13.84 -62.09 -20.61
N ALA A 19 -13.03 -62.79 -21.41
CA ALA A 19 -11.70 -62.35 -21.82
C ALA A 19 -11.73 -61.04 -22.61
N TRP A 20 -12.66 -60.91 -23.58
CA TRP A 20 -12.85 -59.65 -24.33
C TRP A 20 -13.29 -58.49 -23.42
N ILE A 21 -14.21 -58.72 -22.48
CA ILE A 21 -14.63 -57.69 -21.52
C ILE A 21 -13.45 -57.23 -20.65
N ILE A 22 -12.61 -58.16 -20.17
CA ILE A 22 -11.41 -57.84 -19.39
C ILE A 22 -10.40 -57.05 -20.23
N LEU A 23 -10.15 -57.46 -21.49
CA LEU A 23 -9.24 -56.75 -22.40
C LEU A 23 -9.70 -55.31 -22.65
N TRP A 24 -11.00 -55.12 -22.97
CA TRP A 24 -11.56 -53.80 -23.22
C TRP A 24 -11.57 -52.92 -21.97
N THR A 25 -11.91 -53.45 -20.79
CA THR A 25 -11.84 -52.67 -19.54
C THR A 25 -10.41 -52.30 -19.16
N ALA A 26 -9.45 -53.20 -19.33
CA ALA A 26 -8.03 -52.89 -19.11
C ALA A 26 -7.52 -51.82 -20.08
N PHE A 27 -7.85 -51.93 -21.38
CA PHE A 27 -7.48 -50.95 -22.40
C PHE A 27 -8.10 -49.57 -22.15
N ILE A 28 -9.40 -49.51 -21.85
CA ILE A 28 -10.09 -48.25 -21.53
C ILE A 28 -9.50 -47.63 -20.25
N THR A 29 -9.22 -48.43 -19.22
CA THR A 29 -8.58 -47.95 -17.98
C THR A 29 -7.19 -47.39 -18.27
N PHE A 30 -6.39 -48.09 -19.09
CA PHE A 30 -5.08 -47.61 -19.52
C PHE A 30 -5.16 -46.28 -20.28
N CYS A 31 -6.07 -46.16 -21.25
CA CYS A 31 -6.27 -44.91 -22.00
C CYS A 31 -6.72 -43.76 -21.08
N ILE A 32 -7.64 -44.01 -20.14
CA ILE A 32 -8.07 -43.03 -19.15
C ILE A 32 -6.90 -42.57 -18.29
N LEU A 33 -6.09 -43.50 -17.75
CA LEU A 33 -4.92 -43.15 -16.93
C LEU A 33 -3.84 -42.40 -17.73
N ALA A 34 -3.55 -42.85 -18.95
CA ALA A 34 -2.56 -42.24 -19.83
C ALA A 34 -2.90 -40.79 -20.24
N VAL A 35 -4.19 -40.42 -20.24
CA VAL A 35 -4.66 -39.05 -20.53
C VAL A 35 -4.89 -38.25 -19.26
N SER A 36 -5.54 -38.83 -18.24
CA SER A 36 -5.90 -38.12 -17.01
C SER A 36 -4.71 -37.79 -16.13
N ILE A 37 -3.67 -38.64 -16.07
CA ILE A 37 -2.49 -38.37 -15.25
C ILE A 37 -1.72 -37.15 -15.82
N PRO A 38 -1.29 -37.09 -17.10
CA PRO A 38 -0.58 -35.92 -17.61
C PRO A 38 -1.41 -34.64 -17.57
N LEU A 39 -2.71 -34.70 -17.87
CA LEU A 39 -3.60 -33.54 -17.77
C LEU A 39 -3.77 -33.07 -16.33
N GLY A 40 -3.96 -34.00 -15.38
CA GLY A 40 -4.08 -33.71 -13.95
C GLY A 40 -2.80 -33.15 -13.36
N THR A 41 -1.64 -33.72 -13.69
CA THR A 41 -0.32 -33.19 -13.30
C THR A 41 -0.10 -31.80 -13.88
N ARG A 42 -0.35 -31.58 -15.18
CA ARG A 42 -0.22 -30.25 -15.81
C ARG A 42 -1.17 -29.24 -15.18
N TRP A 43 -2.41 -29.62 -14.94
CA TRP A 43 -3.40 -28.76 -14.27
C TRP A 43 -2.97 -28.41 -12.85
N TYR A 44 -2.49 -29.38 -12.07
CA TYR A 44 -1.98 -29.15 -10.71
C TYR A 44 -0.79 -28.20 -10.71
N LEU A 45 0.19 -28.43 -11.59
CA LEU A 45 1.38 -27.57 -11.72
C LEU A 45 1.04 -26.12 -12.09
N ILE A 46 -0.02 -25.89 -12.86
CA ILE A 46 -0.48 -24.54 -13.26
C ILE A 46 -1.36 -23.89 -12.18
N ASN A 47 -2.14 -24.66 -11.41
CA ASN A 47 -3.16 -24.12 -10.50
C ASN A 47 -2.80 -24.19 -9.00
N ALA A 48 -1.78 -24.96 -8.61
CA ALA A 48 -1.34 -25.01 -7.22
C ALA A 48 -0.80 -23.64 -6.77
N THR A 49 -1.29 -23.16 -5.64
CA THR A 49 -0.87 -21.91 -5.00
C THR A 49 -0.26 -22.19 -3.63
N GLN A 50 0.54 -21.25 -3.13
CA GLN A 50 1.08 -21.26 -1.77
C GLN A 50 0.68 -19.97 -1.07
N VAL A 51 0.15 -20.09 0.15
CA VAL A 51 -0.15 -18.95 1.03
C VAL A 51 1.14 -18.26 1.42
N GLN A 52 1.15 -16.93 1.34
CA GLN A 52 2.24 -16.08 1.77
C GLN A 52 1.85 -15.31 3.02
N PRO A 53 2.69 -15.33 4.07
CA PRO A 53 2.46 -14.54 5.28
C PRO A 53 2.42 -13.04 4.95
N VAL A 54 1.60 -12.30 5.69
CA VAL A 54 1.55 -10.84 5.63
C VAL A 54 2.07 -10.28 6.95
N SER A 55 2.99 -9.33 6.89
CA SER A 55 3.47 -8.63 8.07
C SER A 55 2.53 -7.49 8.39
N ILE A 56 2.01 -7.44 9.61
CA ILE A 56 1.23 -6.31 10.12
C ILE A 56 2.05 -5.60 11.21
N THR A 57 2.09 -4.27 11.13
CA THR A 57 2.72 -3.41 12.14
C THR A 57 1.70 -2.40 12.66
N SER A 58 1.58 -2.29 13.99
CA SER A 58 0.90 -1.14 14.59
C SER A 58 1.86 0.05 14.55
N VAL A 59 1.44 1.16 13.94
CA VAL A 59 2.26 2.38 13.83
C VAL A 59 1.74 3.50 14.73
N ARG A 60 0.49 3.38 15.17
CA ARG A 60 -0.09 4.20 16.22
C ARG A 60 -1.14 3.38 16.95
N GLY A 61 -1.13 3.41 18.27
CA GLY A 61 -2.16 2.79 19.11
C GLY A 61 -2.18 1.26 19.08
N ALA A 62 -3.36 0.66 19.28
CA ALA A 62 -3.54 -0.78 19.42
C ALA A 62 -4.39 -1.34 18.27
N VAL A 63 -3.87 -2.36 17.60
CA VAL A 63 -4.54 -2.99 16.44
C VAL A 63 -5.10 -4.34 16.86
N LEU A 64 -6.40 -4.54 16.68
CA LEU A 64 -7.10 -5.78 17.04
C LEU A 64 -7.07 -6.76 15.88
N ILE A 65 -6.84 -8.04 16.18
CA ILE A 65 -6.68 -9.13 15.22
C ILE A 65 -7.47 -10.36 15.71
N GLY A 66 -8.19 -11.04 14.83
CA GLY A 66 -8.96 -12.24 15.16
C GLY A 66 -9.61 -12.93 13.96
N GLU A 67 -10.49 -13.89 14.24
CA GLU A 67 -11.26 -14.56 13.17
C GLU A 67 -12.48 -13.70 12.76
N PRO A 68 -12.82 -13.59 11.46
CA PRO A 68 -13.96 -12.78 10.98
C PRO A 68 -15.34 -13.16 11.51
N THR A 69 -15.46 -14.30 12.18
CA THR A 69 -16.69 -14.85 12.77
C THR A 69 -16.67 -14.93 14.30
N ALA A 70 -15.59 -14.48 14.94
CA ALA A 70 -15.41 -14.49 16.40
C ALA A 70 -15.04 -13.09 16.91
N GLU A 71 -14.85 -12.95 18.22
CA GLU A 71 -14.33 -11.70 18.79
C GLU A 71 -12.84 -11.51 18.45
N LEU A 72 -12.43 -10.26 18.24
CA LEU A 72 -11.04 -9.88 18.00
C LEU A 72 -10.27 -9.92 19.33
N THR A 73 -9.62 -11.06 19.60
CA THR A 73 -9.02 -11.38 20.91
C THR A 73 -7.52 -11.07 21.01
N SER A 74 -6.82 -10.91 19.88
CA SER A 74 -5.41 -10.54 19.86
C SER A 74 -5.27 -9.03 19.68
N SER A 75 -4.35 -8.40 20.42
CA SER A 75 -4.05 -6.98 20.33
C SER A 75 -2.56 -6.78 20.07
N LEU A 76 -2.24 -6.05 19.00
CA LEU A 76 -0.89 -5.65 18.64
C LEU A 76 -0.65 -4.21 19.12
N ALA A 77 0.19 -4.08 20.15
CA ALA A 77 0.55 -2.79 20.72
C ALA A 77 1.44 -1.96 19.78
N ASP A 78 1.43 -0.64 19.98
CA ASP A 78 2.14 0.36 19.18
C ASP A 78 3.64 0.04 18.97
N GLY A 79 4.11 0.27 17.76
CA GLY A 79 5.48 -0.01 17.32
C GLY A 79 5.84 -1.48 17.13
N ASN A 80 4.97 -2.43 17.50
CA ASN A 80 5.21 -3.86 17.30
C ASN A 80 4.70 -4.35 15.95
N SER A 81 5.33 -5.42 15.47
CA SER A 81 4.89 -6.16 14.29
C SER A 81 4.63 -7.63 14.60
N THR A 82 3.73 -8.24 13.84
CA THR A 82 3.49 -9.69 13.85
C THR A 82 3.17 -10.17 12.44
N THR A 83 3.11 -11.49 12.26
CA THR A 83 2.81 -12.13 10.98
C THR A 83 1.44 -12.79 11.04
N ILE A 84 0.59 -12.49 10.06
CA ILE A 84 -0.74 -13.08 9.91
C ILE A 84 -0.84 -13.92 8.62
N GLN A 85 -1.85 -14.77 8.57
CA GLN A 85 -2.24 -15.53 7.37
C GLN A 85 -3.61 -15.05 6.86
N GLU A 86 -4.13 -15.71 5.84
CA GLU A 86 -5.48 -15.50 5.29
C GLU A 86 -6.59 -15.84 6.30
N ALA A 87 -7.81 -15.39 5.99
CA ALA A 87 -9.01 -15.55 6.80
C ALA A 87 -8.94 -14.90 8.20
N VAL A 88 -8.24 -13.77 8.30
CA VAL A 88 -8.09 -12.96 9.52
C VAL A 88 -8.79 -11.62 9.35
N GLU A 89 -9.55 -11.19 10.36
CA GLU A 89 -10.09 -9.84 10.50
C GLU A 89 -9.16 -8.97 11.34
N ILE A 90 -9.02 -7.72 10.93
CA ILE A 90 -8.15 -6.72 11.53
C ILE A 90 -8.96 -5.45 11.73
N ALA A 91 -8.86 -4.81 12.89
CA ALA A 91 -9.54 -3.55 13.19
C ALA A 91 -8.63 -2.52 13.90
N THR A 92 -8.81 -1.25 13.54
CA THR A 92 -8.26 -0.08 14.23
C THR A 92 -9.38 0.66 14.97
N ASP A 93 -9.05 1.24 16.13
CA ASP A 93 -9.94 2.15 16.86
C ASP A 93 -9.87 3.59 16.32
N SER A 94 -10.39 4.56 17.07
CA SER A 94 -10.48 5.97 16.65
C SER A 94 -9.14 6.71 16.56
N THR A 95 -8.07 6.18 17.14
CA THR A 95 -6.73 6.81 17.16
C THR A 95 -5.63 5.95 16.54
N SER A 96 -5.90 4.67 16.33
CA SER A 96 -4.91 3.69 15.87
C SER A 96 -4.72 3.65 14.35
N GLN A 97 -3.52 3.26 13.91
CA GLN A 97 -3.14 3.11 12.51
C GLN A 97 -2.30 1.85 12.33
N ALA A 98 -2.62 1.05 11.31
CA ALA A 98 -1.93 -0.20 11.00
C ALA A 98 -1.37 -0.19 9.57
N ILE A 99 -0.21 -0.82 9.36
CA ILE A 99 0.35 -1.06 8.03
C ILE A 99 0.54 -2.56 7.82
N LEU A 100 -0.12 -3.09 6.79
CA LEU A 100 0.13 -4.41 6.25
C LEU A 100 1.18 -4.29 5.13
N THR A 101 2.19 -5.15 5.17
CA THR A 101 3.21 -5.31 4.12
C THR A 101 3.13 -6.73 3.57
N PHE A 102 2.89 -6.84 2.26
CA PHE A 102 2.73 -8.09 1.54
C PHE A 102 4.07 -8.61 0.99
N PHE A 103 4.07 -9.85 0.49
CA PHE A 103 5.26 -10.58 0.02
C PHE A 103 5.96 -9.98 -1.21
N ASP A 104 5.36 -9.00 -1.88
CA ASP A 104 5.80 -8.38 -3.13
C ASP A 104 6.24 -6.91 -2.99
N ASP A 105 6.31 -6.44 -1.74
CA ASP A 105 6.49 -5.04 -1.29
C ASP A 105 5.28 -4.11 -1.47
N SER A 106 4.11 -4.63 -1.89
CA SER A 106 2.86 -3.89 -1.80
C SER A 106 2.45 -3.65 -0.34
N THR A 107 1.72 -2.56 -0.08
CA THR A 107 1.26 -2.20 1.27
C THR A 107 -0.22 -1.84 1.30
N LEU A 108 -0.85 -2.08 2.44
CA LEU A 108 -2.19 -1.58 2.77
C LEU A 108 -2.13 -0.92 4.14
N THR A 109 -2.39 0.38 4.19
CA THR A 109 -2.50 1.12 5.45
C THR A 109 -3.96 1.29 5.83
N MET A 110 -4.29 0.95 7.07
CA MET A 110 -5.58 1.18 7.70
C MET A 110 -5.49 2.44 8.54
N TYR A 111 -6.38 3.40 8.31
CA TYR A 111 -6.54 4.58 9.16
C TYR A 111 -7.43 4.25 10.37
N SER A 112 -7.84 5.23 11.16
CA SER A 112 -8.73 5.02 12.30
C SER A 112 -10.10 4.47 11.88
N ASN A 113 -10.80 3.82 12.82
CA ASN A 113 -12.13 3.21 12.67
C ASN A 113 -12.25 2.33 11.42
N THR A 114 -11.19 1.58 11.08
CA THR A 114 -11.09 0.80 9.84
C THR A 114 -11.07 -0.68 10.14
N ARG A 115 -11.83 -1.45 9.38
CA ARG A 115 -11.99 -2.90 9.55
C ARG A 115 -11.84 -3.61 8.22
N ILE A 116 -10.92 -4.57 8.16
CA ILE A 116 -10.63 -5.34 6.95
C ILE A 116 -10.60 -6.85 7.23
N VAL A 117 -10.85 -7.66 6.21
CA VAL A 117 -10.62 -9.11 6.20
C VAL A 117 -9.61 -9.45 5.11
N LEU A 118 -8.52 -10.11 5.48
CA LEU A 118 -7.53 -10.62 4.53
C LEU A 118 -8.02 -11.95 3.95
N HIS A 119 -8.63 -11.92 2.76
CA HIS A 119 -9.15 -13.13 2.12
C HIS A 119 -8.07 -13.96 1.44
N ARG A 120 -7.14 -13.30 0.72
CA ARG A 120 -6.05 -14.00 0.00
C ARG A 120 -4.74 -13.24 0.03
N SER A 121 -3.66 -14.00 0.16
CA SER A 121 -2.26 -13.60 -0.03
C SER A 121 -1.52 -14.84 -0.54
N ARG A 122 -1.44 -15.01 -1.87
CA ARG A 122 -0.91 -16.25 -2.49
C ARG A 122 -0.04 -15.98 -3.70
N ILE A 123 0.95 -16.85 -3.90
CA ILE A 123 1.71 -16.96 -5.15
C ILE A 123 1.42 -18.31 -5.84
N PRO A 124 1.62 -18.42 -7.16
CA PRO A 124 1.71 -19.73 -7.82
C PRO A 124 2.85 -20.56 -7.22
N ARG A 125 2.61 -21.83 -6.95
CA ARG A 125 3.59 -22.73 -6.29
C ARG A 125 4.75 -23.15 -7.20
N PHE A 126 4.53 -23.14 -8.51
CA PHE A 126 5.50 -23.63 -9.50
C PHE A 126 5.68 -22.60 -10.61
N SER A 127 6.93 -22.38 -11.03
CA SER A 127 7.33 -21.42 -12.07
C SER A 127 6.77 -21.70 -13.47
N ILE A 128 6.21 -22.89 -13.70
CA ILE A 128 5.48 -23.25 -14.92
C ILE A 128 4.08 -22.61 -14.98
N SER A 129 3.57 -22.09 -13.87
CA SER A 129 2.32 -21.33 -13.87
C SER A 129 2.56 -19.91 -14.35
N SER A 130 1.83 -19.51 -15.40
CA SER A 130 1.80 -18.13 -15.90
C SER A 130 0.73 -17.27 -15.22
N LYS A 131 0.23 -17.69 -14.05
CA LYS A 131 -0.78 -16.93 -13.29
C LYS A 131 -0.09 -15.85 -12.45
N PRO A 132 -0.72 -14.69 -12.24
CA PRO A 132 -0.21 -13.69 -11.30
C PRO A 132 -0.25 -14.22 -9.86
N ALA A 133 0.45 -13.53 -8.96
CA ALA A 133 0.18 -13.61 -7.53
C ALA A 133 -1.15 -12.91 -7.20
N PHE A 134 -1.75 -13.22 -6.05
CA PHE A 134 -3.06 -12.73 -5.63
C PHE A 134 -3.01 -12.12 -4.23
N ILE A 135 -3.48 -10.89 -4.10
CA ILE A 135 -3.84 -10.25 -2.84
C ILE A 135 -5.32 -9.86 -2.96
N LEU A 136 -6.16 -10.34 -2.05
CA LEU A 136 -7.57 -9.96 -1.95
C LEU A 136 -7.88 -9.54 -0.53
N VAL A 137 -8.30 -8.29 -0.36
CA VAL A 137 -8.69 -7.73 0.94
C VAL A 137 -10.11 -7.17 0.85
N GLU A 138 -10.98 -7.59 1.76
CA GLU A 138 -12.27 -6.95 1.96
C GLU A 138 -12.11 -5.79 2.95
N VAL A 139 -12.55 -4.59 2.59
CA VAL A 139 -12.69 -3.45 3.48
C VAL A 139 -14.14 -3.37 3.88
N LYS A 140 -14.45 -3.76 5.12
CA LYS A 140 -15.82 -3.74 5.65
C LYS A 140 -16.27 -2.32 5.96
N GLN A 141 -15.38 -1.52 6.55
CA GLN A 141 -15.65 -0.16 7.00
C GLN A 141 -14.34 0.64 7.12
N GLY A 142 -14.46 1.97 6.99
CA GLY A 142 -13.38 2.91 7.25
C GLY A 142 -12.57 3.24 6.01
N ARG A 143 -11.33 3.70 6.21
CA ARG A 143 -10.46 4.19 5.14
C ARG A 143 -9.17 3.41 5.09
N VAL A 144 -8.83 2.93 3.90
CA VAL A 144 -7.53 2.32 3.60
C VAL A 144 -6.80 3.08 2.49
N ARG A 145 -5.48 3.02 2.53
CA ARG A 145 -4.62 3.38 1.41
C ARG A 145 -3.85 2.14 0.94
N ALA A 146 -4.14 1.70 -0.28
CA ALA A 146 -3.46 0.59 -0.92
C ALA A 146 -2.35 1.15 -1.83
N THR A 147 -1.15 0.60 -1.74
CA THR A 147 -0.05 0.89 -2.66
C THR A 147 0.42 -0.41 -3.28
N SER A 148 0.21 -0.53 -4.60
CA SER A 148 0.56 -1.71 -5.39
C SER A 148 1.91 -1.50 -6.04
N ALA A 149 2.90 -2.33 -5.66
CA ALA A 149 4.27 -2.23 -6.16
C ALA A 149 4.43 -2.81 -7.59
N ARG A 150 3.55 -3.74 -7.98
CA ARG A 150 3.70 -4.58 -9.18
C ARG A 150 2.62 -4.30 -10.22
N SER A 151 2.89 -4.66 -11.47
CA SER A 151 1.90 -4.59 -12.56
C SER A 151 0.90 -5.74 -12.48
N ARG A 152 -0.30 -5.51 -13.03
CA ARG A 152 -1.43 -6.44 -12.89
C ARG A 152 -1.20 -7.84 -13.48
N ASP A 153 -0.33 -7.92 -14.49
CA ASP A 153 0.09 -9.20 -15.12
C ASP A 153 0.91 -10.09 -14.17
N THR A 154 1.53 -9.49 -13.16
CA THR A 154 2.35 -10.18 -12.14
C THR A 154 1.65 -10.30 -10.79
N LEU A 155 0.73 -9.39 -10.48
CA LEU A 155 -0.01 -9.32 -9.22
C LEU A 155 -1.43 -8.82 -9.46
N GLN A 156 -2.42 -9.63 -9.09
CA GLN A 156 -3.79 -9.17 -8.90
C GLN A 156 -3.96 -8.74 -7.44
N PHE A 157 -3.84 -7.43 -7.19
CA PHE A 157 -4.14 -6.82 -5.90
C PHE A 157 -5.50 -6.15 -6.03
N ASP A 158 -6.53 -6.85 -5.55
CA ASP A 158 -7.91 -6.42 -5.63
C ASP A 158 -8.45 -6.14 -4.22
N LEU A 159 -9.36 -5.17 -4.11
CA LEU A 159 -10.11 -4.86 -2.90
C LEU A 159 -11.59 -5.07 -3.14
N GLN A 160 -12.25 -5.64 -2.14
CA GLN A 160 -13.71 -5.76 -2.09
C GLN A 160 -14.26 -4.82 -1.02
N THR A 161 -15.39 -4.19 -1.27
CA THR A 161 -16.16 -3.46 -0.26
C THR A 161 -17.61 -3.97 -0.27
N PRO A 162 -18.49 -3.55 0.65
CA PRO A 162 -19.90 -3.88 0.59
C PRO A 162 -20.60 -3.44 -0.71
N HIS A 163 -20.04 -2.44 -1.40
CA HIS A 163 -20.67 -1.79 -2.55
C HIS A 163 -19.96 -2.04 -3.89
N ALA A 164 -18.66 -2.42 -3.88
CA ALA A 164 -17.85 -2.51 -5.10
C ALA A 164 -16.76 -3.60 -5.06
N TYR A 165 -16.36 -4.07 -6.24
CA TYR A 165 -15.09 -4.76 -6.48
C TYR A 165 -14.12 -3.81 -7.19
N ILE A 166 -12.90 -3.70 -6.66
CA ILE A 166 -11.92 -2.68 -7.04
C ILE A 166 -10.62 -3.38 -7.43
N GLU A 167 -10.19 -3.21 -8.67
CA GLU A 167 -9.02 -3.87 -9.22
C GLU A 167 -7.88 -2.86 -9.38
N LEU A 168 -6.75 -3.08 -8.72
CA LEU A 168 -5.66 -2.11 -8.71
C LEU A 168 -4.60 -2.43 -9.78
N GLY A 169 -4.22 -1.40 -10.54
CA GLY A 169 -2.94 -1.38 -11.24
C GLY A 169 -1.77 -1.08 -10.29
N ARG A 170 -0.55 -0.98 -10.85
CA ARG A 170 0.61 -0.44 -10.12
C ARG A 170 0.34 1.03 -9.78
N GLY A 171 0.45 1.43 -8.51
CA GLY A 171 0.03 2.77 -8.10
C GLY A 171 -0.28 2.92 -6.61
N SER A 172 -0.99 4.01 -6.27
CA SER A 172 -1.44 4.30 -4.90
C SER A 172 -2.88 4.81 -4.93
N PHE A 173 -3.74 4.22 -4.10
CA PHE A 173 -5.19 4.34 -4.16
C PHE A 173 -5.74 4.56 -2.75
N SER A 174 -6.74 5.43 -2.62
CA SER A 174 -7.49 5.61 -1.37
C SER A 174 -8.87 5.02 -1.56
N ILE A 175 -9.26 4.11 -0.67
CA ILE A 175 -10.59 3.50 -0.64
C ILE A 175 -11.18 3.85 0.72
N GLU A 176 -12.38 4.43 0.72
CA GLU A 176 -13.12 4.78 1.93
C GLU A 176 -14.53 4.22 1.81
N THR A 177 -15.00 3.50 2.82
CA THR A 177 -16.29 2.82 2.77
C THR A 177 -17.07 2.92 4.07
N SER A 178 -18.37 3.11 3.93
CA SER A 178 -19.37 3.19 4.98
C SER A 178 -20.54 2.25 4.64
N GLU A 179 -21.58 2.26 5.48
CA GLU A 179 -22.82 1.51 5.23
C GLU A 179 -23.58 2.00 3.98
N GLU A 180 -23.38 3.25 3.58
CA GLU A 180 -24.11 3.91 2.49
C GLU A 180 -23.34 4.03 1.18
N LEU A 181 -21.99 4.09 1.22
CA LEU A 181 -21.17 4.28 0.02
C LEU A 181 -19.75 3.74 0.15
N THR A 182 -19.12 3.49 -1.00
CA THR A 182 -17.67 3.39 -1.19
C THR A 182 -17.20 4.52 -2.10
N GLN A 183 -16.22 5.32 -1.66
CA GLN A 183 -15.46 6.22 -2.50
C GLN A 183 -14.10 5.61 -2.85
N VAL A 184 -13.75 5.62 -4.14
CA VAL A 184 -12.44 5.19 -4.64
C VAL A 184 -11.74 6.38 -5.27
N VAL A 185 -10.47 6.61 -4.93
CA VAL A 185 -9.62 7.68 -5.50
C VAL A 185 -8.31 7.06 -6.02
N ALA A 186 -8.04 7.24 -7.31
CA ALA A 186 -6.77 6.86 -7.92
C ALA A 186 -5.79 8.04 -7.84
N ARG A 187 -4.82 7.97 -6.93
CA ARG A 187 -3.81 9.04 -6.76
C ARG A 187 -2.65 8.87 -7.73
N LEU A 188 -2.23 7.63 -7.93
CA LEU A 188 -1.22 7.22 -8.90
C LEU A 188 -1.64 5.88 -9.49
N GLY A 189 -1.38 5.69 -10.78
CA GLY A 189 -1.81 4.50 -11.52
C GLY A 189 -3.30 4.50 -11.86
N GLN A 190 -3.77 3.40 -12.46
CA GLN A 190 -5.16 3.20 -12.84
C GLN A 190 -5.82 2.15 -11.94
N ALA A 191 -7.11 2.32 -11.66
CA ALA A 191 -7.94 1.32 -10.98
C ALA A 191 -9.22 1.08 -11.79
N GLN A 192 -9.74 -0.15 -11.76
CA GLN A 192 -11.08 -0.45 -12.28
C GLN A 192 -12.04 -0.62 -11.11
N VAL A 193 -13.19 0.04 -11.16
CA VAL A 193 -14.22 -0.04 -10.11
C VAL A 193 -15.47 -0.65 -10.73
N THR A 194 -15.91 -1.77 -10.16
CA THR A 194 -17.05 -2.54 -10.66
C THR A 194 -18.13 -2.66 -9.59
N ALA A 195 -19.35 -2.21 -9.91
CA ALA A 195 -20.54 -2.38 -9.07
C ALA A 195 -21.80 -2.49 -9.93
N GLN A 196 -22.80 -3.26 -9.48
CA GLN A 196 -24.07 -3.47 -10.20
C GLN A 196 -23.90 -3.81 -11.70
N GLY A 197 -22.92 -4.65 -12.03
CA GLY A 197 -22.61 -5.08 -13.41
C GLY A 197 -21.96 -4.00 -14.30
N HIS A 198 -21.66 -2.82 -13.77
CA HIS A 198 -21.00 -1.73 -14.49
C HIS A 198 -19.58 -1.54 -13.99
N THR A 199 -18.64 -1.37 -14.93
CA THR A 199 -17.22 -1.13 -14.64
C THR A 199 -16.80 0.22 -15.21
N ILE A 200 -16.13 1.03 -14.39
CA ILE A 200 -15.41 2.23 -14.83
C ILE A 200 -13.91 2.02 -14.68
N THR A 201 -13.10 2.82 -15.39
CA THR A 201 -11.66 2.95 -15.13
C THR A 201 -11.38 4.34 -14.62
N LEU A 202 -10.69 4.44 -13.48
CA LEU A 202 -10.16 5.69 -12.93
C LEU A 202 -8.72 5.89 -13.41
N GLN A 203 -8.46 7.07 -13.94
CA GLN A 203 -7.12 7.61 -14.21
C GLN A 203 -6.53 8.27 -12.94
N PRO A 204 -5.23 8.58 -12.91
CA PRO A 204 -4.65 9.40 -11.85
C PRO A 204 -5.40 10.72 -11.67
N GLU A 205 -5.56 11.12 -10.41
CA GLU A 205 -6.33 12.29 -9.96
C GLU A 205 -7.85 12.21 -10.16
N GLU A 206 -8.39 11.05 -10.56
CA GLU A 206 -9.84 10.81 -10.61
C GLU A 206 -10.38 10.04 -9.38
N ARG A 207 -11.68 10.20 -9.12
CA ARG A 207 -12.43 9.47 -8.10
C ARG A 207 -13.80 9.00 -8.62
N SER A 208 -14.38 8.02 -7.93
CA SER A 208 -15.76 7.57 -8.16
C SER A 208 -16.56 7.33 -6.88
N VAL A 209 -17.81 7.79 -6.95
CA VAL A 209 -19.00 7.53 -6.13
C VAL A 209 -19.62 6.14 -6.31
N VAL A 210 -19.46 5.14 -5.45
CA VAL A 210 -20.35 3.96 -5.46
C VAL A 210 -21.31 4.03 -4.27
N LEU A 211 -22.56 4.43 -4.51
CA LEU A 211 -23.60 4.36 -3.47
C LEU A 211 -24.13 2.91 -3.36
N LYS A 212 -24.66 2.56 -2.19
CA LYS A 212 -25.31 1.28 -1.94
C LYS A 212 -26.33 0.93 -3.02
N ASP A 213 -26.22 -0.30 -3.54
CA ASP A 213 -27.07 -0.86 -4.60
C ASP A 213 -27.10 -0.06 -5.92
N THR A 214 -26.11 0.81 -6.18
CA THR A 214 -25.98 1.58 -7.43
C THR A 214 -24.71 1.22 -8.23
N PRO A 215 -24.69 1.44 -9.57
CA PRO A 215 -23.46 1.38 -10.34
C PRO A 215 -22.49 2.52 -9.95
N PRO A 216 -21.19 2.42 -10.28
CA PRO A 216 -20.25 3.50 -10.01
C PRO A 216 -20.64 4.79 -10.75
N SER A 217 -20.42 5.94 -10.12
CA SER A 217 -20.48 7.22 -10.82
C SER A 217 -19.48 7.25 -11.96
N LEU A 218 -19.71 8.11 -12.95
CA LEU A 218 -18.65 8.47 -13.89
C LEU A 218 -17.42 8.99 -13.14
N PRO A 219 -16.20 8.83 -13.68
CA PRO A 219 -15.01 9.43 -13.11
C PRO A 219 -15.21 10.94 -12.93
N LEU A 220 -14.95 11.40 -11.71
CA LEU A 220 -14.96 12.82 -11.34
C LEU A 220 -13.54 13.25 -11.00
N PRO A 221 -13.17 14.52 -11.22
CA PRO A 221 -11.97 15.09 -10.61
C PRO A 221 -11.96 14.85 -9.09
N SER A 222 -10.80 14.43 -8.58
CA SER A 222 -10.54 14.34 -7.15
C SER A 222 -9.82 15.61 -6.65
N ALA A 223 -9.14 15.53 -5.51
CA ALA A 223 -8.32 16.64 -5.05
C ALA A 223 -7.14 16.84 -6.03
N ARG A 224 -7.06 18.02 -6.62
CA ARG A 224 -6.05 18.42 -7.60
C ARG A 224 -4.67 18.45 -6.95
N ASN A 225 -3.66 17.86 -7.59
CA ASN A 225 -2.29 18.05 -7.16
C ASN A 225 -1.79 19.44 -7.60
N LEU A 226 -1.24 20.21 -6.65
CA LEU A 226 -0.61 21.50 -6.93
C LEU A 226 0.87 21.34 -7.34
N LEU A 227 1.45 20.15 -7.17
CA LEU A 227 2.79 19.81 -7.63
C LEU A 227 2.78 19.48 -9.13
N LYS A 228 3.85 19.83 -9.84
CA LYS A 228 4.04 19.52 -11.27
C LYS A 228 4.17 18.03 -11.55
N THR A 229 4.70 17.28 -10.58
CA THR A 229 4.88 15.83 -10.63
C THR A 229 4.85 15.25 -9.22
N SER A 230 4.04 14.20 -9.03
CA SER A 230 3.94 13.40 -7.80
C SER A 230 4.82 12.15 -7.82
N GLY A 231 5.27 11.74 -9.02
CA GLY A 231 6.26 10.69 -9.22
C GLY A 231 7.68 11.26 -9.29
N PHE A 232 8.66 10.43 -8.95
CA PHE A 232 10.07 10.74 -9.11
C PHE A 232 10.63 9.96 -10.31
N THR A 233 11.29 10.66 -11.22
CA THR A 233 12.19 10.09 -12.24
C THR A 233 13.43 11.00 -12.31
N PRO A 234 14.57 10.54 -12.84
CA PRO A 234 15.75 11.41 -13.01
C PRO A 234 15.44 12.70 -13.78
N GLU A 235 14.58 12.61 -14.80
CA GLU A 235 14.10 13.73 -15.59
C GLU A 235 13.21 14.65 -14.75
N SER A 236 12.26 14.09 -14.00
CA SER A 236 11.37 14.86 -13.14
C SER A 236 12.13 15.65 -12.07
N LEU A 237 13.19 15.06 -11.50
CA LEU A 237 14.09 15.72 -10.54
C LEU A 237 14.88 16.85 -11.20
N ALA A 238 15.34 16.68 -12.45
CA ALA A 238 16.08 17.72 -13.17
C ALA A 238 15.20 18.88 -13.70
N GLU A 239 13.94 18.62 -14.05
CA GLU A 239 13.05 19.60 -14.68
C GLU A 239 12.13 20.35 -13.70
N SER A 240 11.72 19.69 -12.61
CA SER A 240 10.66 20.20 -11.71
C SER A 240 11.09 20.39 -10.26
N TRP A 241 12.35 20.12 -9.92
CA TRP A 241 12.88 20.24 -8.56
C TRP A 241 14.27 20.88 -8.56
N GLU A 242 14.55 21.73 -7.59
CA GLU A 242 15.87 22.34 -7.36
C GLU A 242 16.56 21.59 -6.22
N THR A 243 17.71 20.97 -6.49
CA THR A 243 18.53 20.26 -5.49
C THR A 243 19.51 21.20 -4.80
N TYR A 244 19.64 21.12 -3.48
CA TYR A 244 20.66 21.85 -2.72
C TYR A 244 21.29 20.96 -1.62
N THR A 245 22.50 21.31 -1.20
CA THR A 245 23.22 20.67 -0.09
C THR A 245 23.86 21.72 0.81
N ILE A 246 23.75 21.54 2.12
CA ILE A 246 24.46 22.29 3.16
C ILE A 246 25.28 21.27 3.95
N ALA A 247 26.57 21.17 3.65
CA ALA A 247 27.49 20.26 4.34
C ALA A 247 28.88 20.90 4.44
N PRO A 248 29.70 20.54 5.45
CA PRO A 248 31.11 20.89 5.46
C PRO A 248 31.84 20.35 4.22
N ILE A 249 32.94 21.02 3.85
CA ILE A 249 33.74 20.67 2.66
C ILE A 249 34.46 19.32 2.83
N GLU A 250 34.76 18.92 4.07
CA GLU A 250 35.47 17.68 4.40
C GLU A 250 34.73 16.88 5.49
N GLY A 251 35.00 15.57 5.54
CA GLY A 251 34.54 14.68 6.61
C GLY A 251 33.17 14.03 6.37
N VAL A 252 32.24 14.66 5.64
CA VAL A 252 30.89 14.12 5.38
C VAL A 252 30.48 14.32 3.92
N THR A 253 29.63 13.45 3.39
CA THR A 253 29.03 13.56 2.06
C THR A 253 27.51 13.37 2.18
N ALA A 254 26.76 14.43 1.91
CA ALA A 254 25.29 14.42 1.89
C ALA A 254 24.76 14.53 0.45
N THR A 255 23.85 13.64 0.07
CA THR A 255 23.32 13.52 -1.31
C THR A 255 21.81 13.25 -1.33
N VAL A 256 21.15 13.75 -2.38
CA VAL A 256 19.78 13.36 -2.77
C VAL A 256 19.81 12.84 -4.21
N ARG A 257 19.17 11.69 -4.46
CA ARG A 257 19.12 11.05 -5.79
C ARG A 257 17.79 10.32 -5.99
N VAL A 258 17.38 10.16 -7.26
CA VAL A 258 16.33 9.20 -7.61
C VAL A 258 16.95 7.81 -7.71
N GLU A 259 16.36 6.84 -6.99
CA GLU A 259 16.72 5.42 -7.07
C GLU A 259 15.44 4.59 -7.32
N ASP A 260 15.57 3.40 -7.93
CA ASP A 260 14.50 2.39 -7.89
C ASP A 260 14.69 1.52 -6.64
N PHE A 261 13.68 1.52 -5.77
CA PHE A 261 13.61 0.67 -4.59
C PHE A 261 12.46 -0.32 -4.77
N ALA A 262 12.79 -1.59 -4.98
CA ALA A 262 11.83 -2.69 -5.17
C ALA A 262 10.82 -2.50 -6.33
N GLY A 263 11.22 -1.86 -7.43
CA GLY A 263 10.32 -1.55 -8.54
C GLY A 263 9.46 -0.30 -8.29
N ARG A 264 9.88 0.58 -7.38
CA ARG A 264 9.27 1.87 -7.10
C ARG A 264 10.33 2.96 -7.14
N PRO A 265 10.16 4.04 -7.93
CA PRO A 265 11.09 5.16 -7.88
C PRO A 265 10.89 5.99 -6.61
N VAL A 266 12.01 6.40 -6.00
CA VAL A 266 12.06 7.14 -4.73
C VAL A 266 13.13 8.22 -4.78
N LEU A 267 12.95 9.31 -4.04
CA LEU A 267 14.06 10.17 -3.64
C LEU A 267 14.73 9.55 -2.42
N ARG A 268 16.01 9.20 -2.53
CA ARG A 268 16.84 8.77 -1.40
C ARG A 268 17.71 9.93 -0.95
N PHE A 269 17.68 10.21 0.34
CA PHE A 269 18.49 11.20 1.03
C PHE A 269 19.48 10.45 1.91
N LYS A 270 20.77 10.74 1.75
CA LYS A 270 21.83 9.98 2.41
C LYS A 270 22.98 10.88 2.81
N SER A 271 23.39 10.81 4.08
CA SER A 271 24.59 11.42 4.64
C SER A 271 25.51 10.31 5.18
N GLU A 272 26.78 10.33 4.78
CA GLU A 272 27.81 9.36 5.17
C GLU A 272 29.14 10.04 5.49
N GLY A 273 29.90 9.49 6.43
CA GLY A 273 31.21 9.98 6.84
C GLY A 273 31.35 10.08 8.35
N GLN A 274 31.88 11.21 8.83
CA GLN A 274 32.03 11.53 10.23
C GLN A 274 30.68 11.82 10.89
N ASP A 275 30.37 11.09 11.98
CA ASP A 275 29.18 11.34 12.80
C ASP A 275 29.36 12.57 13.72
N ASN A 276 28.27 13.08 14.30
CA ASN A 276 28.25 14.33 15.09
C ASN A 276 28.66 15.58 14.28
N VAL A 277 28.30 15.61 12.99
CA VAL A 277 28.55 16.74 12.07
C VAL A 277 27.24 17.04 11.32
N HIS A 278 26.72 18.27 11.46
CA HIS A 278 25.48 18.68 10.79
C HIS A 278 25.63 18.68 9.27
N THR A 279 24.64 18.11 8.60
CA THR A 279 24.42 18.18 7.15
C THR A 279 22.93 18.30 6.84
N GLU A 280 22.62 19.01 5.77
CA GLU A 280 21.30 19.08 5.18
C GLU A 280 21.40 18.84 3.66
N VAL A 281 20.47 18.06 3.10
CA VAL A 281 20.34 17.89 1.66
C VAL A 281 18.86 17.79 1.28
N GLY A 282 18.47 18.48 0.21
CA GLY A 282 17.05 18.63 -0.10
C GLY A 282 16.72 18.95 -1.54
N VAL A 283 15.42 18.89 -1.82
CA VAL A 283 14.78 19.30 -3.07
C VAL A 283 13.69 20.34 -2.79
N ILE A 284 13.57 21.34 -3.66
CA ILE A 284 12.55 22.38 -3.59
C ILE A 284 11.76 22.39 -4.90
N GLN A 285 10.43 22.45 -4.84
CA GLN A 285 9.58 22.73 -5.99
C GLN A 285 8.79 24.01 -5.76
N GLN A 286 8.96 24.97 -6.68
CA GLN A 286 8.13 26.17 -6.74
C GLN A 286 6.74 25.79 -7.23
N VAL A 287 5.73 26.10 -6.42
CA VAL A 287 4.30 25.81 -6.64
C VAL A 287 3.62 27.05 -7.21
N GLU A 288 3.79 28.20 -6.54
CA GLU A 288 3.27 29.51 -6.96
C GLU A 288 1.76 29.45 -7.32
N LYS A 289 0.93 29.12 -6.31
CA LYS A 289 -0.52 28.98 -6.44
C LYS A 289 -1.30 29.67 -5.33
N ASP A 290 -2.31 30.43 -5.76
CA ASP A 290 -3.43 30.82 -4.89
C ASP A 290 -4.23 29.58 -4.48
N VAL A 291 -4.66 29.52 -3.23
CA VAL A 291 -5.42 28.40 -2.66
C VAL A 291 -6.69 28.84 -1.92
N ARG A 292 -7.11 30.11 -2.08
CA ARG A 292 -8.28 30.67 -1.36
C ARG A 292 -9.61 30.02 -1.72
N ASP A 293 -9.72 29.49 -2.93
CA ASP A 293 -10.97 28.92 -3.46
C ASP A 293 -11.17 27.44 -3.09
N PHE A 294 -10.19 26.80 -2.44
CA PHE A 294 -10.27 25.41 -2.00
C PHE A 294 -10.79 25.26 -0.57
N GLN A 295 -11.53 24.19 -0.29
CA GLN A 295 -11.97 23.80 1.06
C GLN A 295 -10.92 22.98 1.83
N SER A 296 -9.99 22.31 1.13
CA SER A 296 -8.88 21.64 1.79
C SER A 296 -7.55 21.73 1.04
N LEU A 297 -6.46 21.70 1.81
CA LEU A 297 -5.08 21.58 1.35
C LEU A 297 -4.34 20.61 2.26
N ARG A 298 -3.76 19.54 1.73
CA ARG A 298 -3.01 18.53 2.49
C ARG A 298 -1.75 18.07 1.78
N VAL A 299 -0.68 17.87 2.55
CA VAL A 299 0.55 17.23 2.10
C VAL A 299 0.41 15.72 2.31
N PHE A 300 0.77 14.96 1.27
CA PHE A 300 0.89 13.50 1.29
C PHE A 300 2.31 13.13 0.94
N ALA A 301 2.88 12.16 1.66
CA ALA A 301 4.19 11.58 1.37
C ALA A 301 4.21 10.12 1.84
N ASP A 302 4.95 9.26 1.16
CA ASP A 302 5.35 7.98 1.76
C ASP A 302 6.81 8.09 2.18
N VAL A 303 7.08 7.89 3.46
CA VAL A 303 8.40 8.08 4.08
C VAL A 303 8.93 6.74 4.58
N ARG A 304 10.20 6.46 4.38
CA ARG A 304 10.87 5.25 4.87
C ARG A 304 12.22 5.62 5.46
N LEU A 305 12.41 5.33 6.75
CA LEU A 305 13.68 5.57 7.43
C LEU A 305 14.52 4.29 7.45
N VAL A 306 15.77 4.39 6.98
CA VAL A 306 16.74 3.28 6.92
C VAL A 306 17.80 3.46 8.00
N TYR A 307 18.28 4.69 8.24
CA TYR A 307 19.24 5.02 9.30
C TYR A 307 19.13 6.46 9.78
N GLN A 308 19.49 6.68 11.05
CA GLN A 308 19.52 7.93 11.79
C GLN A 308 20.52 7.76 12.95
N SER A 309 21.57 8.57 13.04
CA SER A 309 22.47 8.62 14.21
C SER A 309 22.02 9.65 15.25
N LEU A 310 21.63 10.86 14.83
CA LEU A 310 21.09 11.91 15.70
C LEU A 310 19.67 11.57 16.18
N PRO A 311 19.41 11.31 17.48
CA PRO A 311 18.10 10.93 17.96
C PRO A 311 17.08 12.09 17.96
N GLY A 312 15.80 11.76 17.81
CA GLY A 312 14.72 12.75 17.70
C GLY A 312 14.90 13.66 16.49
N GLY A 313 14.96 14.96 16.74
CA GLY A 313 15.32 16.01 15.76
C GLY A 313 16.50 16.86 16.23
N GLY A 314 17.43 16.30 17.00
CA GLY A 314 18.42 17.05 17.75
C GLY A 314 17.82 17.83 18.94
N GLN A 315 18.65 18.55 19.68
CA GLN A 315 18.23 19.24 20.92
C GLN A 315 17.10 20.27 20.68
N LEU A 316 17.08 20.89 19.50
CA LEU A 316 16.11 21.92 19.11
C LEU A 316 14.90 21.40 18.32
N GLY A 317 14.84 20.09 18.01
CA GLY A 317 13.73 19.53 17.22
C GLY A 317 13.67 20.08 15.79
N SER A 318 14.81 20.25 15.13
CA SER A 318 14.96 20.88 13.81
C SER A 318 15.73 20.04 12.79
N GLU A 319 16.30 18.90 13.19
CA GLU A 319 17.21 18.07 12.41
C GLU A 319 16.68 16.63 12.28
N PHE A 320 15.73 16.41 11.38
CA PHE A 320 15.12 15.09 11.17
C PHE A 320 15.60 14.41 9.87
N PRO A 321 15.77 13.07 9.86
CA PRO A 321 16.08 12.28 8.67
C PRO A 321 15.23 12.55 7.44
N ILE A 322 13.96 12.94 7.62
CA ILE A 322 13.15 13.61 6.60
C ILE A 322 12.37 14.74 7.27
N MET A 323 12.30 15.88 6.59
CA MET A 323 11.42 17.00 6.87
C MET A 323 10.65 17.38 5.61
N LEU A 324 9.36 17.65 5.80
CA LEU A 324 8.49 18.31 4.84
C LEU A 324 8.34 19.76 5.28
N HIS A 325 8.50 20.68 4.33
CA HIS A 325 8.35 22.11 4.57
C HIS A 325 7.51 22.74 3.46
N VAL A 326 6.54 23.57 3.82
CA VAL A 326 5.74 24.35 2.88
C VAL A 326 5.88 25.83 3.23
N ALA A 327 6.41 26.61 2.30
CA ALA A 327 6.49 28.06 2.42
C ALA A 327 5.27 28.70 1.74
N TYR A 328 4.59 29.59 2.45
CA TYR A 328 3.31 30.15 2.01
C TYR A 328 3.09 31.59 2.50
N LYS A 329 2.01 32.23 2.05
CA LYS A 329 1.53 33.50 2.59
C LYS A 329 0.20 33.34 3.32
N ASP A 330 0.07 34.00 4.48
CA ASP A 330 -1.17 34.04 5.25
C ASP A 330 -2.18 35.09 4.72
N THR A 331 -3.36 35.11 5.33
CA THR A 331 -4.46 36.04 4.97
C THR A 331 -4.11 37.53 5.07
N ASN A 332 -3.05 37.90 5.80
CA ASN A 332 -2.54 39.28 5.92
C ASN A 332 -1.36 39.55 4.97
N GLY A 333 -0.94 38.55 4.18
CA GLY A 333 0.17 38.63 3.25
C GLY A 333 1.55 38.39 3.86
N ASN A 334 1.64 37.98 5.14
CA ASN A 334 2.92 37.63 5.76
C ASN A 334 3.43 36.31 5.17
N ASP A 335 4.73 36.21 4.95
CA ASP A 335 5.37 34.92 4.70
C ASP A 335 5.32 34.04 5.97
N ARG A 336 5.06 32.75 5.77
CA ARG A 336 4.91 31.72 6.79
C ARG A 336 5.50 30.42 6.32
N ASP A 337 5.83 29.58 7.29
CA ASP A 337 6.38 28.25 7.08
C ASP A 337 5.53 27.22 7.83
N TRP A 338 5.35 26.05 7.21
CA TRP A 338 4.78 24.86 7.84
C TRP A 338 5.82 23.75 7.80
N PHE A 339 6.06 23.06 8.92
CA PHE A 339 7.08 22.01 9.05
C PHE A 339 6.49 20.70 9.62
N HIS A 340 6.95 19.57 9.07
CA HIS A 340 6.73 18.26 9.68
C HIS A 340 7.95 17.34 9.53
N GLY A 341 8.50 16.85 10.65
CA GLY A 341 9.70 15.99 10.69
C GLY A 341 9.44 14.52 11.07
N PHE A 342 10.23 13.59 10.53
CA PHE A 342 10.12 12.15 10.80
C PHE A 342 11.39 11.55 11.40
N TYR A 343 11.25 10.76 12.46
CA TYR A 343 12.35 10.04 13.11
C TYR A 343 11.95 8.63 13.54
N TYR A 344 12.92 7.78 13.88
CA TYR A 344 12.65 6.50 14.57
C TYR A 344 13.37 6.37 15.91
N ALA A 345 14.54 6.99 16.04
CA ALA A 345 15.40 6.94 17.23
C ALA A 345 14.82 7.84 18.33
N PRO A 346 14.39 7.29 19.49
CA PRO A 346 13.79 8.09 20.55
C PRO A 346 14.76 9.17 21.06
N PRO A 347 14.30 10.41 21.27
CA PRO A 347 15.14 11.46 21.85
C PRO A 347 15.44 11.21 23.34
N PRO A 348 16.54 11.78 23.87
CA PRO A 348 16.66 12.12 25.29
C PRO A 348 15.53 13.04 25.76
N GLU A 349 15.14 12.93 27.03
CA GLU A 349 14.03 13.69 27.65
C GLU A 349 14.18 15.21 27.54
N ASN A 350 15.41 15.72 27.42
CA ASN A 350 15.71 17.15 27.33
C ASN A 350 15.75 17.72 25.89
N TYR A 351 15.38 16.94 24.87
CA TYR A 351 15.30 17.42 23.48
C TYR A 351 13.89 17.92 23.19
N ILE A 352 13.80 19.00 22.40
CA ILE A 352 12.51 19.51 21.94
C ILE A 352 11.96 18.61 20.83
N LEU A 353 10.69 18.25 20.93
CA LEU A 353 9.88 17.77 19.83
C LEU A 353 8.63 18.65 19.74
N TYR A 354 8.34 19.14 18.54
CA TYR A 354 7.13 19.93 18.31
C TYR A 354 5.96 19.02 17.91
N ASP A 355 4.75 19.42 18.30
CA ASP A 355 3.48 18.73 18.06
C ASP A 355 2.38 19.67 17.53
N GLN A 356 2.75 20.90 17.14
CA GLN A 356 1.82 21.96 16.77
C GLN A 356 1.39 21.87 15.29
N PRO A 357 0.24 22.44 14.91
CA PRO A 357 -0.26 22.35 13.54
C PRO A 357 0.68 22.94 12.48
N ASP A 358 1.44 23.98 12.82
CA ASP A 358 2.40 24.69 11.98
C ASP A 358 3.83 24.10 12.04
N ASN A 359 4.21 23.51 13.17
CA ASN A 359 5.48 22.81 13.32
C ASN A 359 5.28 21.55 14.17
N SER A 360 5.48 20.37 13.57
CA SER A 360 5.28 19.08 14.25
C SER A 360 6.33 18.03 13.86
N SER A 361 6.37 16.93 14.61
CA SER A 361 7.22 15.79 14.32
C SER A 361 6.56 14.48 14.72
N GLU A 362 6.87 13.40 14.00
CA GLU A 362 6.29 12.08 14.24
C GLU A 362 7.34 10.98 14.27
N ARG A 363 7.25 10.11 15.27
CA ARG A 363 8.03 8.89 15.35
C ARG A 363 7.39 7.81 14.49
N ILE A 364 8.14 7.27 13.53
CA ILE A 364 7.67 6.23 12.61
C ILE A 364 8.55 4.97 12.67
N ALA A 365 7.99 3.84 12.22
CA ALA A 365 8.71 2.57 12.20
C ALA A 365 9.87 2.59 11.18
N ARG A 366 11.05 2.12 11.61
CA ARG A 366 12.21 1.92 10.74
C ARG A 366 11.95 0.79 9.74
N PHE A 367 12.49 0.89 8.53
CA PHE A 367 12.39 -0.11 7.46
C PHE A 367 10.96 -0.44 6.97
N ILE A 368 9.98 0.44 7.20
CA ILE A 368 8.61 0.33 6.64
C ILE A 368 8.30 1.62 5.88
N TRP A 369 7.45 1.53 4.85
CA TRP A 369 6.88 2.70 4.19
C TRP A 369 5.71 3.24 5.01
N TYR A 370 5.88 4.42 5.58
CA TYR A 370 4.85 5.15 6.32
C TYR A 370 4.14 6.16 5.40
N PRO A 371 2.84 6.00 5.08
CA PRO A 371 2.10 6.95 4.26
C PRO A 371 1.52 8.07 5.13
N TYR A 372 2.24 9.17 5.19
CA TYR A 372 1.85 10.39 5.85
C TYR A 372 0.72 11.13 5.11
N GLU A 373 -0.20 11.71 5.88
CA GLU A 373 -1.20 12.69 5.45
C GLU A 373 -1.23 13.82 6.49
N SER A 374 -0.96 15.06 6.07
CA SER A 374 -1.05 16.21 6.97
C SER A 374 -2.49 16.49 7.38
N VAL A 375 -2.66 17.25 8.47
CA VAL A 375 -3.91 17.99 8.73
C VAL A 375 -4.27 18.90 7.56
N ASN A 376 -5.55 19.30 7.45
CA ASN A 376 -5.96 20.29 6.45
C ASN A 376 -5.37 21.67 6.83
N LEU A 377 -4.39 22.14 6.05
CA LEU A 377 -3.65 23.37 6.34
C LEU A 377 -4.54 24.61 6.28
N LEU A 378 -5.63 24.59 5.51
CA LEU A 378 -6.57 25.71 5.40
C LEU A 378 -7.45 25.91 6.64
N THR A 379 -7.58 24.89 7.50
CA THR A 379 -8.38 24.95 8.74
C THR A 379 -7.53 24.84 10.00
N ALA A 380 -6.49 24.00 10.00
CA ALA A 380 -5.69 23.72 11.20
C ALA A 380 -4.79 24.90 11.62
N LEU A 381 -4.40 25.77 10.69
CA LEU A 381 -3.52 26.92 10.95
C LEU A 381 -4.28 28.20 11.36
N GLY A 382 -5.61 28.14 11.51
CA GLY A 382 -6.43 29.22 12.06
C GLY A 382 -6.26 30.56 11.30
N PRO A 383 -5.97 31.69 11.99
CA PRO A 383 -5.73 32.98 11.35
C PRO A 383 -4.52 32.98 10.38
N ALA A 384 -3.53 32.13 10.64
CA ALA A 384 -2.35 31.95 9.81
C ALA A 384 -2.59 30.97 8.64
N LYS A 385 -3.84 30.65 8.29
CA LYS A 385 -4.14 29.76 7.16
C LYS A 385 -3.50 30.23 5.84
N PRO A 386 -3.04 29.31 4.98
CA PRO A 386 -2.50 29.66 3.68
C PRO A 386 -3.55 30.30 2.76
N VAL A 387 -3.13 31.33 2.03
CA VAL A 387 -3.86 31.86 0.86
C VAL A 387 -3.07 31.71 -0.43
N TYR A 388 -1.75 31.59 -0.34
CA TYR A 388 -0.87 31.41 -1.49
C TYR A 388 0.31 30.51 -1.12
N ILE A 389 0.51 29.41 -1.85
CA ILE A 389 1.65 28.50 -1.66
C ILE A 389 2.77 28.93 -2.59
N LYS A 390 3.95 29.18 -2.00
CA LYS A 390 5.16 29.56 -2.72
C LYS A 390 5.87 28.29 -3.20
N SER A 391 6.29 27.45 -2.25
CA SER A 391 7.04 26.23 -2.54
C SER A 391 6.76 25.10 -1.54
N ILE A 392 7.08 23.88 -1.97
CA ILE A 392 7.29 22.72 -1.10
C ILE A 392 8.77 22.34 -1.12
N ARG A 393 9.30 21.92 0.03
CA ARG A 393 10.66 21.47 0.24
C ARG A 393 10.63 20.11 0.93
N ILE A 394 11.39 19.16 0.42
CA ILE A 394 11.63 17.84 1.04
C ILE A 394 13.12 17.76 1.30
N TYR A 395 13.51 17.55 2.54
CA TYR A 395 14.93 17.53 2.90
C TYR A 395 15.23 16.56 4.04
N ALA A 396 16.47 16.14 4.14
CA ALA A 396 17.01 15.40 5.28
C ALA A 396 18.00 16.31 6.00
N SER A 397 17.99 16.29 7.33
CA SER A 397 18.81 17.17 8.17
C SER A 397 19.30 16.42 9.42
N GLY A 398 20.52 16.69 9.86
CA GLY A 398 21.16 16.05 11.01
C GLY A 398 22.55 15.51 10.69
N TRP A 399 22.97 14.45 11.38
CA TRP A 399 24.32 13.89 11.23
C TRP A 399 24.41 12.85 10.10
N ILE A 400 24.37 11.55 10.44
CA ILE A 400 24.38 10.44 9.49
C ILE A 400 22.96 9.90 9.38
N TYR A 401 22.45 9.82 8.14
CA TYR A 401 21.09 9.37 7.85
C TYR A 401 21.01 8.66 6.50
N ASP A 402 20.03 7.76 6.39
CA ASP A 402 19.62 7.13 5.14
C ASP A 402 18.09 7.05 5.18
N ALA A 403 17.42 7.76 4.28
CA ALA A 403 15.97 7.85 4.26
C ALA A 403 15.46 8.00 2.83
N MET A 404 14.21 7.58 2.60
CA MET A 404 13.59 7.57 1.29
C MET A 404 12.21 8.19 1.35
N VAL A 405 11.86 8.96 0.32
CA VAL A 405 10.52 9.52 0.10
C VAL A 405 10.02 9.08 -1.26
N GLY A 406 8.75 8.68 -1.33
CA GLY A 406 8.05 8.39 -2.57
C GLY A 406 6.63 8.96 -2.54
N ASN A 407 5.99 9.10 -3.70
CA ASN A 407 4.59 9.55 -3.84
C ASN A 407 4.30 10.86 -3.06
N ILE A 408 5.07 11.92 -3.29
CA ILE A 408 4.75 13.24 -2.73
C ILE A 408 3.54 13.83 -3.46
N SER A 409 2.62 14.49 -2.75
CA SER A 409 1.56 15.30 -3.36
C SER A 409 1.15 16.44 -2.44
N LEU A 410 0.80 17.59 -3.02
CA LEU A 410 0.15 18.69 -2.32
C LEU A 410 -1.26 18.80 -2.89
N LEU A 411 -2.21 18.11 -2.27
CA LEU A 411 -3.56 17.98 -2.81
C LEU A 411 -4.47 19.09 -2.29
N ALA A 412 -5.13 19.78 -3.22
CA ALA A 412 -6.12 20.80 -2.96
C ALA A 412 -7.51 20.34 -3.44
N GLN A 413 -8.54 20.50 -2.63
CA GLN A 413 -9.90 20.08 -2.97
C GLN A 413 -10.88 21.23 -2.82
N GLU A 414 -11.73 21.42 -3.83
CA GLU A 414 -12.87 22.33 -3.86
C GLU A 414 -13.98 21.95 -2.86
#